data_AF-A0A7L4TRC8-F1
#
_entry.id   AF-A0A7L4TRC8-F1
#
_cell.length_a   1.000
_cell.length_b   1.000
_cell.length_c   1.000
_cell.angle_alpha   90.00
_cell.angle_beta   90.00
_cell.angle_gamma   90.00
#
_symmetry.space_group_name_H-M   'P 1'
#
loop_
_entity.id
_entity.type
_entity.pdbx_description
1 polymer ?
#
loop_
_entity_poly.entity_id
_entity_poly.type
_entity_poly.pdbx_seq_one_letter_code
_entity_poly.pdbx_strand_id
1 'polypeptide(L)'
;GFIAGYVAKWMRKIPWHEYVKPIVPILIVPIFGTAIVSLLYVYVLGRPLAALFNGLTHFLASMTTSSITVLAIIIGLMISFDMGGPVNKVALLFAGGMIAVDQGKVMGLAAAAIPVAPLGMGLATLIGRRLFTKQERDAGIAALFMGLFGITEGA
;
A
#
# COMPACT_ATOMS: atom_id res chain seq x y z
N GLY A 1 9.29 -5.88 2.65
CA GLY A 1 10.36 -5.33 1.77
C GLY A 1 11.69 -5.24 2.47
N PHE A 2 11.88 -4.30 3.41
CA PHE A 2 13.18 -4.05 4.03
C PHE A 2 13.85 -5.27 4.67
N ILE A 3 13.15 -6.00 5.55
CA ILE A 3 13.70 -7.18 6.23
C ILE A 3 14.17 -8.23 5.20
N ALA A 4 13.32 -8.55 4.22
CA ALA A 4 13.69 -9.49 3.15
C ALA A 4 14.89 -9.01 2.33
N GLY A 5 14.97 -7.71 2.02
CA GLY A 5 16.12 -7.11 1.34
C GLY A 5 17.41 -7.20 2.15
N TYR A 6 17.36 -6.97 3.47
CA TYR A 6 18.50 -7.10 4.37
C TYR A 6 18.95 -8.55 4.53
N VAL A 7 18.01 -9.49 4.67
CA VAL A 7 18.31 -10.93 4.72
C VAL A 7 18.97 -11.38 3.41
N ALA A 8 18.40 -10.99 2.25
CA ALA A 8 18.99 -11.30 0.95
C ALA A 8 20.39 -10.68 0.78
N LYS A 9 20.59 -9.43 1.21
CA LYS A 9 21.89 -8.75 1.20
C LYS A 9 22.91 -9.45 2.09
N TRP A 10 22.51 -9.89 3.27
CA TRP A 10 23.35 -10.64 4.20
C TRP A 10 23.76 -11.99 3.61
N MET A 11 22.82 -12.73 3.03
CA MET A 11 23.10 -14.01 2.37
C MET A 11 24.06 -13.87 1.18
N ARG A 12 23.99 -12.77 0.44
CA ARG A 12 24.92 -12.48 -0.66
C ARG A 12 26.33 -12.08 -0.21
N LYS A 13 26.52 -11.70 1.06
CA LYS A 13 27.85 -11.40 1.63
C LYS A 13 28.61 -12.64 2.10
N ILE A 14 27.95 -13.80 2.19
CA ILE A 14 28.59 -15.05 2.56
C ILE A 14 29.56 -15.46 1.43
N PRO A 15 30.80 -15.86 1.73
CA PRO A 15 31.76 -16.29 0.71
C PRO A 15 31.38 -17.70 0.20
N TRP A 16 30.43 -17.75 -0.73
CA TRP A 16 30.01 -18.99 -1.39
C TRP A 16 31.11 -19.53 -2.30
N HIS A 17 31.30 -20.84 -2.27
CA HIS A 17 32.24 -21.53 -3.17
C HIS A 17 31.80 -21.41 -4.64
N GLU A 18 32.74 -21.47 -5.58
CA GLU A 18 32.50 -21.13 -7.00
C GLU A 18 31.41 -21.96 -7.66
N TYR A 19 31.30 -23.24 -7.31
CA TYR A 19 30.25 -24.14 -7.80
C TYR A 19 28.85 -23.75 -7.32
N VAL A 20 28.73 -23.03 -6.20
CA VAL A 20 27.45 -22.70 -5.56
C VAL A 20 26.98 -21.29 -5.94
N LYS A 21 27.91 -20.37 -6.25
CA LYS A 21 27.61 -18.97 -6.62
C LYS A 21 26.45 -18.81 -7.63
N PRO A 22 26.34 -19.61 -8.71
CA PRO A 22 25.24 -19.46 -9.66
C PRO A 22 23.85 -19.80 -9.07
N ILE A 23 23.80 -20.73 -8.12
CA ILE A 23 22.56 -21.24 -7.52
C ILE A 23 22.08 -20.33 -6.37
N VAL A 24 22.99 -19.54 -5.78
CA VAL A 24 22.69 -18.65 -4.63
C VAL A 24 21.51 -17.71 -4.89
N PRO A 25 21.50 -16.84 -5.92
CA PRO A 25 20.41 -15.89 -6.11
C PRO A 25 19.11 -16.54 -6.61
N ILE A 26 19.21 -17.71 -7.25
CA ILE A 26 18.08 -18.39 -7.90
C ILE A 26 17.32 -19.30 -6.91
N LEU A 27 18.05 -20.01 -6.06
CA LEU A 27 17.47 -21.05 -5.19
C LEU A 27 17.71 -20.78 -3.71
N ILE A 28 18.96 -20.51 -3.31
CA ILE A 28 19.31 -20.40 -1.88
C ILE A 28 18.66 -19.16 -1.26
N VAL A 29 18.83 -17.98 -1.88
CA VAL A 29 18.27 -16.73 -1.39
C VAL A 29 16.74 -16.77 -1.33
N PRO A 30 16.00 -17.23 -2.36
CA PRO A 30 14.55 -17.36 -2.25
C PRO A 30 14.11 -18.35 -1.17
N ILE A 31 14.71 -19.55 -1.07
CA ILE A 31 14.27 -20.55 -0.09
C ILE A 31 14.59 -20.12 1.34
N PHE A 32 15.86 -19.88 1.64
CA PHE A 32 16.26 -19.56 3.01
C PHE A 32 15.88 -18.14 3.39
N GLY A 33 15.89 -17.20 2.44
CA GLY A 33 15.43 -15.84 2.68
C GLY A 33 13.94 -15.80 3.03
N THR A 34 13.09 -16.52 2.29
CA THR A 34 11.66 -16.60 2.63
C THR A 34 11.43 -17.37 3.93
N ALA A 35 12.16 -18.45 4.20
CA ALA A 35 12.08 -19.19 5.46
C ALA A 35 12.44 -18.30 6.67
N ILE A 36 13.58 -17.59 6.62
CA ILE A 36 14.00 -16.69 7.70
C ILE A 36 12.98 -15.56 7.91
N VAL A 37 12.55 -14.91 6.82
CA VAL A 37 11.61 -13.79 6.90
C VAL A 37 10.23 -14.25 7.40
N SER A 38 9.74 -15.41 6.96
CA SER A 38 8.45 -15.96 7.40
C SER A 38 8.49 -16.40 8.86
N LEU A 39 9.55 -17.07 9.31
CA LEU A 39 9.73 -17.41 10.72
C LEU A 39 9.80 -16.16 11.60
N LEU A 40 10.60 -15.16 11.19
CA LEU A 40 10.66 -13.88 11.91
C LEU A 40 9.27 -13.22 11.95
N TYR A 41 8.54 -13.26 10.84
CA TYR A 41 7.18 -12.73 10.78
C TYR A 41 6.26 -13.45 11.76
N VAL A 42 6.20 -14.78 11.75
CA VAL A 42 5.27 -15.54 12.61
C VAL A 42 5.60 -15.39 14.10
N TYR A 43 6.88 -15.53 14.47
CA TYR A 43 7.27 -15.62 15.88
C TYR A 43 7.51 -14.27 16.55
N VAL A 44 7.99 -13.27 15.82
CA VAL A 44 8.36 -11.97 16.39
C VAL A 44 7.34 -10.90 16.04
N LEU A 45 6.97 -10.79 14.76
CA LEU A 45 6.16 -9.67 14.28
C LEU A 45 4.65 -9.96 14.31
N GLY A 46 4.24 -11.22 14.20
CA GLY A 46 2.85 -11.61 13.97
C GLY A 46 1.94 -11.21 15.12
N ARG A 47 2.35 -11.49 16.37
CA ARG A 47 1.59 -11.12 17.57
C ARG A 47 1.43 -9.60 17.74
N PRO A 48 2.48 -8.76 17.72
CA PRO A 48 2.31 -7.32 17.86
C PRO A 48 1.55 -6.70 16.68
N LEU A 49 1.74 -7.17 15.44
CA LEU A 49 0.97 -6.70 14.29
C LEU A 49 -0.50 -7.08 14.40
N ALA A 50 -0.82 -8.31 14.81
CA ALA A 50 -2.21 -8.73 15.03
C ALA A 50 -2.87 -7.91 16.14
N ALA A 51 -2.16 -7.65 17.24
CA ALA A 51 -2.67 -6.79 18.33
C ALA A 51 -2.93 -5.36 17.85
N LEU A 52 -2.00 -4.77 17.09
CA LEU A 52 -2.16 -3.46 16.49
C LEU A 52 -3.34 -3.43 15.51
N PHE A 53 -3.43 -4.43 14.63
CA PHE A 53 -4.50 -4.52 13.64
C PHE A 53 -5.87 -4.69 14.29
N ASN A 54 -5.98 -5.53 15.33
CA ASN A 54 -7.21 -5.69 16.11
C ASN A 54 -7.55 -4.40 16.86
N GLY A 55 -6.57 -3.72 17.45
CA GLY A 55 -6.77 -2.43 18.12
C GLY A 55 -7.26 -1.35 17.16
N LEU A 56 -6.63 -1.23 15.99
CA LEU A 56 -7.04 -0.33 14.92
C LEU A 56 -8.44 -0.70 14.41
N THR A 57 -8.72 -1.99 14.27
CA THR A 57 -10.02 -2.48 13.84
C THR A 57 -11.10 -2.15 14.85
N HIS A 58 -10.87 -2.37 16.13
CA HIS A 58 -11.80 -1.98 17.19
C HIS A 58 -12.00 -0.47 17.24
N PHE A 59 -10.93 0.32 17.14
CA PHE A 59 -11.00 1.77 17.14
C PHE A 59 -11.85 2.27 15.96
N LEU A 60 -11.54 1.85 14.74
CA LEU A 60 -12.24 2.32 13.55
C LEU A 60 -13.66 1.72 13.43
N ALA A 61 -13.88 0.48 13.86
CA ALA A 61 -15.22 -0.11 14.00
C ALA A 61 -16.08 0.70 14.98
N SER A 62 -15.52 1.19 16.09
CA SER A 62 -16.27 2.07 17.00
C SER A 62 -16.74 3.37 16.29
N MET A 63 -15.97 3.85 15.32
CA MET A 63 -16.33 5.02 14.52
C MET A 63 -17.37 4.71 13.43
N THR A 64 -17.48 3.46 12.96
CA THR A 64 -18.52 3.09 11.99
C THR A 64 -19.94 3.30 12.55
N THR A 65 -20.12 3.07 13.86
CA THR A 65 -21.40 3.27 14.56
C THR A 65 -21.60 4.71 15.03
N SER A 66 -20.54 5.41 15.43
CA SER A 66 -20.64 6.80 15.94
C SER A 66 -20.65 7.88 14.86
N SER A 67 -19.76 7.82 13.86
CA SER A 67 -19.69 8.83 12.79
C SER A 67 -18.94 8.32 11.56
N ILE A 68 -19.70 7.74 10.63
CA ILE A 68 -19.19 7.26 9.34
C ILE A 68 -18.52 8.36 8.51
N THR A 69 -18.94 9.62 8.69
CA THR A 69 -18.37 10.78 7.98
C THR A 69 -16.94 11.06 8.44
N VAL A 70 -16.67 11.02 9.74
CA VAL A 70 -15.30 11.23 10.26
C VAL A 70 -14.39 10.08 9.82
N LEU A 71 -14.91 8.85 9.84
CA LEU A 71 -14.19 7.70 9.33
C LEU A 71 -13.85 7.85 7.84
N ALA A 72 -14.79 8.31 7.01
CA ALA A 72 -14.56 8.58 5.60
C ALA A 72 -13.44 9.60 5.36
N ILE A 73 -13.40 10.68 6.16
CA ILE A 73 -12.34 11.70 6.08
C ILE A 73 -10.98 11.08 6.42
N ILE A 74 -10.89 10.32 7.51
CA ILE A 74 -9.62 9.69 7.93
C ILE A 74 -9.14 8.72 6.86
N ILE A 75 -10.01 7.83 6.37
CA ILE A 75 -9.66 6.87 5.33
C ILE A 75 -9.24 7.60 4.05
N GLY A 76 -9.98 8.61 3.62
CA GLY A 76 -9.63 9.40 2.43
C GLY A 76 -8.26 10.07 2.56
N LEU A 77 -7.95 10.65 3.72
CA LEU A 77 -6.64 11.22 4.01
C LEU A 77 -5.54 10.16 3.95
N MET A 78 -5.72 9.00 4.58
CA MET A 78 -4.72 7.94 4.57
C MET A 78 -4.45 7.38 3.17
N ILE A 79 -5.50 7.17 2.37
CA ILE A 79 -5.37 6.69 0.98
C ILE A 79 -4.59 7.71 0.12
N SER A 80 -4.85 9.00 0.31
CA SER A 80 -4.27 10.07 -0.50
C SER A 80 -2.91 10.56 0.00
N PHE A 81 -2.53 10.24 1.24
CA PHE A 81 -1.36 10.83 1.92
C PHE A 81 -0.04 10.56 1.18
N ASP A 82 0.19 9.31 0.78
CA ASP A 82 1.42 8.87 0.15
C ASP A 82 1.21 8.14 -1.18
N MET A 83 0.02 8.30 -1.78
CA MET A 83 -0.33 7.89 -3.15
C MET A 83 0.03 6.44 -3.51
N GLY A 84 0.00 5.51 -2.54
CA GLY A 84 0.41 4.12 -2.76
C GLY A 84 1.50 3.62 -1.82
N GLY A 85 2.04 4.51 -0.99
CA GLY A 85 3.03 4.17 0.03
C GLY A 85 2.49 3.39 1.24
N PRO A 86 3.30 3.29 2.31
CA PRO A 86 2.95 2.50 3.49
C PRO A 86 1.63 2.88 4.16
N VAL A 87 1.28 4.17 4.21
CA VAL A 87 0.05 4.67 4.85
C VAL A 87 -1.18 4.23 4.04
N ASN A 88 -1.16 4.41 2.72
CA ASN A 88 -2.21 3.92 1.83
C ASN A 88 -2.40 2.41 1.98
N LYS A 89 -1.32 1.60 1.95
CA LYS A 89 -1.44 0.14 2.09
C LYS A 89 -2.00 -0.31 3.44
N VAL A 90 -1.70 0.41 4.53
CA VAL A 90 -2.29 0.12 5.85
C VAL A 90 -3.79 0.44 5.85
N ALA A 91 -4.21 1.58 5.29
CA ALA A 91 -5.62 1.93 5.18
C ALA A 91 -6.41 0.92 4.34
N LEU A 92 -5.83 0.49 3.22
CA LEU A 92 -6.45 -0.45 2.30
C LEU A 92 -6.53 -1.87 2.90
N LEU A 93 -5.51 -2.29 3.66
CA LEU A 93 -5.54 -3.54 4.43
C LEU A 93 -6.63 -3.51 5.51
N PHE A 94 -6.73 -2.40 6.24
CA PHE A 94 -7.79 -2.21 7.23
C PHE A 94 -9.17 -2.27 6.57
N ALA A 95 -9.38 -1.50 5.50
CA ALA A 95 -10.63 -1.46 4.77
C ALA A 95 -11.03 -2.83 4.19
N GLY A 96 -10.06 -3.59 3.67
CA GLY A 96 -10.25 -4.97 3.23
C GLY A 96 -10.63 -5.92 4.37
N GLY A 97 -10.01 -5.77 5.54
CA GLY A 97 -10.36 -6.53 6.75
C GLY A 97 -11.79 -6.25 7.24
N MET A 98 -12.32 -5.05 7.00
CA MET A 98 -13.68 -4.67 7.36
C MET A 98 -14.75 -5.27 6.45
N ILE A 99 -14.43 -5.78 5.26
CA ILE A 99 -15.41 -6.33 4.31
C ILE A 99 -16.33 -7.36 4.97
N ALA A 100 -15.77 -8.25 5.78
CA ALA A 100 -16.54 -9.28 6.49
C ALA A 100 -17.35 -8.72 7.69
N VAL A 101 -16.99 -7.55 8.21
CA VAL A 101 -17.55 -6.96 9.43
C VAL A 101 -18.68 -5.98 9.10
N ASP A 102 -18.49 -5.10 8.12
CA ASP A 102 -19.39 -3.99 7.81
C ASP A 102 -20.04 -4.10 6.41
N GLN A 103 -19.92 -5.27 5.77
CA GLN A 103 -20.36 -5.54 4.39
C GLN A 103 -19.63 -4.68 3.34
N GLY A 104 -18.40 -4.27 3.63
CA GLY A 104 -17.55 -3.54 2.69
C GLY A 104 -17.84 -2.04 2.62
N LYS A 105 -18.53 -1.46 3.61
CA LYS A 105 -18.80 0.00 3.63
C LYS A 105 -17.50 0.79 3.70
N VAL A 106 -16.60 0.45 4.61
CA VAL A 106 -15.28 1.08 4.72
C VAL A 106 -14.43 0.82 3.47
N MET A 107 -14.53 -0.38 2.89
CA MET A 107 -13.87 -0.67 1.61
C MET A 107 -14.41 0.20 0.48
N GLY A 108 -15.72 0.46 0.44
CA GLY A 108 -16.34 1.38 -0.51
C GLY A 108 -15.82 2.82 -0.34
N LEU A 109 -15.64 3.29 0.89
CA LEU A 109 -15.04 4.60 1.18
C LEU A 109 -13.60 4.67 0.67
N ALA A 110 -12.79 3.65 0.95
CA ALA A 110 -11.41 3.57 0.47
C ALA A 110 -11.37 3.54 -1.07
N ALA A 111 -12.20 2.69 -1.69
CA ALA A 111 -12.28 2.58 -3.15
C ALA A 111 -12.68 3.89 -3.83
N ALA A 112 -13.59 4.67 -3.22
CA ALA A 112 -13.98 5.99 -3.71
C ALA A 112 -12.87 7.03 -3.54
N ALA A 113 -12.00 6.90 -2.52
CA ALA A 113 -10.89 7.82 -2.27
C ALA A 113 -9.70 7.61 -3.21
N ILE A 114 -9.42 6.38 -3.62
CA ILE A 114 -8.31 6.01 -4.53
C ILE A 114 -8.23 6.91 -5.78
N PRO A 115 -9.28 7.07 -6.59
CA PRO A 115 -9.17 7.83 -7.83
C PRO A 115 -9.11 9.35 -7.63
N VAL A 116 -9.35 9.88 -6.42
CA VAL A 116 -9.56 11.32 -6.19
C VAL A 116 -8.36 12.15 -6.62
N ALA A 117 -7.16 11.78 -6.17
CA ALA A 117 -5.96 12.55 -6.49
C ALA A 117 -5.55 12.47 -7.98
N PRO A 118 -5.47 11.29 -8.63
CA PRO A 118 -5.13 11.20 -10.06
C PRO A 118 -6.19 11.83 -10.97
N LEU A 119 -7.48 11.66 -10.66
CA LEU A 119 -8.55 12.35 -11.39
C LEU A 119 -8.49 13.87 -11.17
N GLY A 120 -8.24 14.30 -9.94
CA GLY A 120 -8.10 15.72 -9.60
C GLY A 120 -6.94 16.38 -10.37
N MET A 121 -5.78 15.73 -10.43
CA MET A 121 -4.64 16.21 -11.20
C MET A 121 -4.96 16.25 -12.70
N GLY A 122 -5.53 15.18 -13.24
CA GLY A 122 -5.92 15.14 -14.66
C GLY A 122 -6.92 16.25 -15.01
N LEU A 123 -7.96 16.42 -14.22
CA LEU A 123 -8.96 17.48 -14.41
C LEU A 123 -8.35 18.88 -14.27
N ALA A 124 -7.44 19.10 -13.32
CA ALA A 124 -6.76 20.38 -13.16
C ALA A 124 -5.99 20.76 -14.44
N THR A 125 -5.30 19.82 -15.07
CA THR A 125 -4.57 20.08 -16.33
C THR A 125 -5.49 20.34 -17.54
N LEU A 126 -6.71 19.82 -17.53
CA LEU A 126 -7.70 20.05 -18.58
C LEU A 126 -8.39 21.41 -18.43
N ILE A 127 -8.85 21.74 -17.23
CA ILE A 127 -9.58 23.00 -16.93
C ILE A 127 -8.60 24.18 -16.90
N GLY A 128 -7.51 24.02 -16.15
CA GLY A 128 -6.49 25.04 -15.92
C GLY A 128 -5.38 25.01 -16.95
N ARG A 129 -5.63 24.53 -18.17
CA ARG A 129 -4.59 24.18 -19.17
C ARG A 129 -3.46 25.21 -19.28
N ARG A 130 -3.78 26.51 -19.30
CA ARG A 130 -2.81 27.62 -19.41
C ARG A 130 -1.80 27.71 -18.24
N LEU A 131 -2.12 27.16 -17.08
CA LEU A 131 -1.28 27.15 -15.88
C LEU A 131 -0.21 26.04 -15.90
N PHE A 132 -0.35 25.07 -16.81
CA PHE A 132 0.51 23.88 -16.87
C PHE A 132 1.34 23.86 -18.15
N THR A 133 2.55 23.33 -18.04
CA THR A 133 3.47 23.03 -19.15
C THR A 133 2.92 21.90 -20.04
N LYS A 134 3.54 21.69 -21.21
CA LYS A 134 3.12 20.61 -22.11
C LYS A 134 3.30 19.23 -21.44
N GLN A 135 4.44 19.04 -20.77
CA GLN A 135 4.77 17.82 -20.06
C GLN A 135 3.77 17.51 -18.94
N GLU A 136 3.40 18.52 -18.13
CA GLU A 136 2.42 18.35 -17.06
C GLU A 136 1.02 18.01 -17.59
N ARG A 137 0.62 18.56 -18.75
CA ARG A 137 -0.66 18.21 -19.38
C ARG A 137 -0.68 16.77 -19.90
N ASP A 138 0.42 16.34 -20.51
CA ASP A 138 0.54 14.96 -21.01
C ASP A 138 0.52 13.97 -19.83
N ALA A 139 1.21 14.31 -18.73
CA ALA A 139 1.18 13.54 -17.49
C ALA A 139 -0.21 13.56 -16.83
N GLY A 140 -0.90 14.70 -16.81
CA GLY A 140 -2.26 14.82 -16.26
C GLY A 140 -3.28 13.97 -17.02
N ILE A 141 -3.17 13.87 -18.35
CA ILE A 141 -4.01 12.94 -19.13
C ILE A 141 -3.73 11.50 -18.72
N ALA A 142 -2.45 11.11 -18.56
CA ALA A 142 -2.09 9.78 -18.08
C ALA A 142 -2.62 9.50 -16.66
N ALA A 143 -2.51 10.47 -15.75
CA ALA A 143 -3.07 10.43 -14.40
C ALA A 143 -4.59 10.19 -14.43
N LEU A 144 -5.31 10.85 -15.33
CA LEU A 144 -6.75 10.68 -15.46
C LEU A 144 -7.12 9.24 -15.84
N PHE A 145 -6.40 8.63 -16.79
CA PHE A 145 -6.60 7.22 -17.13
C PHE A 145 -6.24 6.29 -15.97
N MET A 146 -5.11 6.52 -15.30
CA MET A 146 -4.68 5.72 -14.14
C MET A 146 -5.71 5.78 -13.01
N GLY A 147 -6.27 6.97 -12.73
CA GLY A 147 -7.34 7.15 -11.77
C GLY A 147 -8.61 6.34 -12.11
N LEU A 148 -9.01 6.29 -13.39
CA LEU A 148 -10.16 5.49 -13.83
C LEU A 148 -9.98 3.98 -13.60
N PHE A 149 -8.74 3.48 -13.60
CA PHE A 149 -8.42 2.10 -13.28
C PHE A 149 -8.15 1.86 -11.78
N GLY A 150 -8.34 2.88 -10.94
CA GLY A 150 -8.10 2.77 -9.49
C GLY A 150 -6.61 2.72 -9.13
N ILE A 151 -5.75 3.35 -9.94
CA ILE A 151 -4.31 3.46 -9.67
C ILE A 151 -4.03 4.85 -9.09
N THR A 152 -3.71 4.89 -7.80
CA THR A 152 -3.38 6.11 -7.05
C THR A 152 -2.00 6.69 -7.39
N GLU A 153 -1.08 5.82 -7.82
CA GLU A 153 0.33 6.09 -8.05
C GLU A 153 0.59 6.91 -9.33
N GLY A 154 -0.46 7.17 -10.12
CA GLY A 154 -0.38 7.92 -11.37
C GLY A 154 -0.47 9.43 -11.22
N ALA A 155 -0.70 9.91 -9.99
CA ALA A 155 -0.75 11.32 -9.62
C ALA A 155 0.63 11.85 -9.22
#